data_AF-A0AA37HF86-F1
#
_entry.id   AF-A0AA37HF86-F1
#
_cell.length_a   1.000
_cell.length_b   1.000
_cell.length_c   1.000
_cell.angle_alpha   90.00
_cell.angle_beta   90.00
_cell.angle_gamma   90.00
#
_symmetry.space_group_name_H-M   'P 1'
#
loop_
_entity.id
_entity.type
_entity.pdbx_description
1 polymer ?
#
loop_
_entity_poly.entity_id
_entity_poly.type
_entity_poly.pdbx_seq_one_letter_code
_entity_poly.pdbx_strand_id
1 'polypeptide(L)' 'MKSLLAAALLTVAAGIPQAWALGNPASAYCTSVGGRLEIRNGSQGETGYCHLPDGRVVEEWQLFREANNAEN' A
#
# COMPACT_ATOMS: atom_id res chain seq x y z
N MET A 1 -29.93 13.53 -49.51
CA MET A 1 -30.20 12.72 -48.29
C MET A 1 -28.84 12.46 -47.65
N LYS A 2 -28.30 13.42 -46.90
CA LYS A 2 -28.35 13.48 -45.42
C LYS A 2 -28.00 12.13 -44.81
N SER A 3 -26.73 11.92 -44.49
CA SER A 3 -26.33 11.68 -43.11
C SER A 3 -24.83 11.85 -42.98
N LEU A 4 -24.48 12.88 -42.22
CA LEU A 4 -23.16 13.17 -41.70
C LEU A 4 -22.79 12.01 -40.78
N LEU A 5 -21.76 11.26 -41.12
CA LEU A 5 -21.15 10.29 -40.21
C LEU A 5 -20.53 11.09 -39.06
N ALA A 6 -21.12 10.93 -37.87
CA ALA A 6 -20.63 11.54 -36.64
C ALA A 6 -19.22 11.02 -36.35
N ALA A 7 -18.24 11.94 -36.29
CA ALA A 7 -16.93 11.66 -35.76
C ALA A 7 -17.06 11.43 -34.25
N ALA A 8 -17.08 10.17 -33.83
CA ALA A 8 -16.91 9.81 -32.43
C ALA A 8 -15.43 10.07 -32.09
N LEU A 9 -15.14 11.22 -31.47
CA LEU A 9 -13.87 11.43 -30.78
C LEU A 9 -13.78 10.41 -29.64
N LEU A 10 -13.03 9.32 -29.85
CA LEU A 10 -12.51 8.51 -28.76
C LEU A 10 -11.47 9.37 -28.02
N THR A 11 -11.87 9.96 -26.90
CA THR A 11 -10.93 10.48 -25.92
C THR A 11 -10.19 9.28 -25.30
N VAL A 12 -8.97 9.01 -25.78
CA VAL A 12 -8.03 8.14 -25.08
C VAL A 12 -7.62 8.87 -23.81
N ALA A 13 -8.20 8.49 -22.66
CA ALA A 13 -7.66 8.87 -21.37
C ALA A 13 -6.28 8.19 -21.25
N ALA A 14 -5.22 8.96 -21.50
CA ALA A 14 -3.85 8.51 -21.29
C ALA A 14 -3.71 8.15 -19.80
N GLY A 15 -3.49 6.86 -19.53
CA GLY A 15 -3.28 6.33 -18.20
C GLY A 15 -2.10 7.03 -17.54
N ILE A 16 -2.39 7.87 -16.55
CA ILE A 16 -1.37 8.39 -15.65
C ILE A 16 -0.89 7.18 -14.84
N PRO A 17 0.40 6.82 -14.87
CA PRO A 17 0.90 5.81 -13.95
C PRO A 17 0.68 6.36 -12.54
N GLN A 18 -0.27 5.78 -11.80
CA GLN A 18 -0.47 6.06 -10.38
C GLN A 18 0.73 5.50 -9.60
N ALA A 19 1.87 6.19 -9.70
CA ALA A 19 3.08 5.90 -8.93
C ALA A 19 2.88 6.06 -7.41
N TRP A 20 1.70 6.53 -7.00
CA TRP A 20 1.30 6.85 -5.63
C TRP A 20 0.59 5.67 -4.95
N ALA A 21 0.31 4.59 -5.67
CA ALA A 21 -0.31 3.39 -5.12
C ALA A 21 0.71 2.36 -4.60
N LEU A 22 1.96 2.78 -4.34
CA LEU A 22 2.88 1.98 -3.55
C LEU A 22 2.41 2.10 -2.09
N GLY A 23 1.67 1.09 -1.62
CA GLY A 23 1.25 1.01 -0.23
C GLY A 23 2.44 1.09 0.73
N ASN A 24 2.15 1.31 2.01
CA ASN A 24 3.19 1.34 3.04
C ASN A 24 3.98 0.02 3.04
N PRO A 25 5.31 0.03 2.79
CA PRO A 25 6.10 -1.18 2.67
C PRO A 25 6.19 -1.95 3.99
N ALA A 26 6.16 -1.26 5.14
CA ALA A 26 6.13 -1.91 6.44
C ALA A 26 4.80 -2.64 6.68
N SER A 27 3.68 -2.02 6.29
CA SER A 27 2.36 -2.66 6.33
C SER A 27 2.29 -3.87 5.40
N ALA A 28 2.86 -3.77 4.20
CA ALA A 28 2.93 -4.87 3.24
C ALA A 28 3.83 -6.02 3.75
N TYR A 29 4.93 -5.70 4.43
CA TYR A 29 5.79 -6.69 5.05
C TYR A 29 5.08 -7.40 6.21
N CYS A 30 4.35 -6.68 7.05
CA CYS A 30 3.56 -7.29 8.12
C CYS A 30 2.63 -8.38 7.61
N THR A 31 1.90 -8.13 6.51
CA THR A 31 1.00 -9.11 5.92
C THR A 31 1.74 -10.23 5.19
N SER A 32 2.88 -9.96 4.57
CA SER A 32 3.67 -10.98 3.87
C SER A 32 4.26 -12.03 4.81
N VAL A 33 4.61 -11.65 6.04
CA VAL A 33 5.08 -12.59 7.09
C VAL A 33 3.94 -13.28 7.86
N GLY A 34 2.71 -13.17 7.37
CA GLY A 34 1.53 -13.78 7.98
C GLY A 34 1.00 -13.02 9.20
N GLY A 35 1.46 -11.79 9.44
CA GLY A 35 0.96 -10.94 10.51
C GLY A 35 -0.35 -10.23 10.14
N ARG A 36 -1.05 -9.75 11.18
CA ARG A 36 -2.24 -8.90 11.03
C ARG A 36 -1.88 -7.47 11.41
N LEU A 37 -2.11 -6.54 10.49
CA LEU A 37 -1.91 -5.11 10.72
C LEU A 37 -3.03 -4.52 11.60
N GLU A 38 -2.63 -3.69 12.56
CA GLU A 38 -3.49 -2.82 13.36
C GLU A 38 -3.00 -1.38 13.24
N ILE A 39 -3.85 -0.46 12.80
CA ILE A 39 -3.54 0.98 12.81
C ILE A 39 -4.12 1.60 14.07
N ARG A 40 -3.26 2.25 14.86
CA ARG A 40 -3.65 2.99 16.06
C ARG A 40 -3.55 4.48 15.80
N ASN A 41 -4.64 5.20 16.09
CA ASN A 41 -4.66 6.66 16.08
C ASN A 41 -4.16 7.20 17.41
N GLY A 42 -3.21 8.13 17.37
CA GLY A 42 -2.67 8.83 18.53
C GLY A 42 -2.59 10.33 18.30
N SER A 43 -2.21 11.08 19.34
CA SER A 43 -2.07 12.55 19.26
C SER A 43 -1.02 13.01 18.25
N GLN A 44 -0.10 12.13 17.86
CA GLN A 44 0.98 12.40 16.90
C GLN A 44 0.70 11.82 15.50
N GLY A 45 -0.50 11.31 15.26
CA GLY A 45 -0.88 10.65 14.01
C GLY A 45 -1.11 9.15 14.17
N GLU A 46 -1.03 8.42 13.07
CA GLU A 46 -1.25 6.98 13.02
C GLU A 46 0.04 6.19 13.25
N THR A 47 -0.06 5.06 13.94
CA THR A 47 1.05 4.11 14.12
C THR A 47 0.57 2.70 13.80
N GLY A 48 1.28 2.01 12.92
CA GLY A 48 1.00 0.62 12.56
C GLY A 48 1.67 -0.36 13.51
N TYR A 49 0.91 -1.36 13.96
CA TYR A 49 1.40 -2.48 14.75
C TYR A 49 1.08 -3.79 14.03
N CYS A 50 2.08 -4.67 13.95
CA CYS A 50 1.94 -6.00 13.37
C CYS A 50 1.75 -7.05 14.47
N HIS A 51 0.63 -7.76 14.42
CA HIS A 51 0.35 -8.93 15.26
C HIS A 51 0.89 -10.17 14.56
N LEU A 52 2.00 -10.72 15.04
CA LEU A 52 2.70 -11.84 14.44
C LEU A 52 2.08 -13.20 14.85
N PRO A 53 2.25 -14.27 14.04
CA PRO A 53 1.72 -15.60 14.34
C PRO A 53 2.28 -16.22 15.63
N ASP A 54 3.45 -15.79 16.08
CA ASP A 54 4.09 -16.21 17.34
C ASP A 54 3.54 -15.48 18.58
N GLY A 55 2.55 -14.61 18.40
CA GLY A 55 1.90 -13.85 19.46
C GLY A 55 2.58 -12.52 19.79
N ARG A 56 3.71 -12.18 19.15
CA ARG A 56 4.34 -10.88 19.33
C ARG A 56 3.52 -9.78 18.67
N VAL A 57 3.57 -8.58 19.26
CA VAL A 57 3.07 -7.34 18.64
C VAL A 57 4.24 -6.38 18.53
N VAL A 58 4.59 -5.99 17.31
CA VAL A 58 5.75 -5.13 17.01
C VAL A 58 5.29 -3.97 16.14
N GLU A 59 5.86 -2.78 16.34
CA GLU A 59 5.61 -1.65 15.44
C GLU A 59 6.07 -2.00 14.01
N GLU A 60 5.27 -1.67 13.00
CA GLU A 60 5.48 -2.19 11.63
C GLU A 60 6.81 -1.75 11.02
N TRP A 61 7.26 -0.52 11.27
CA TRP A 61 8.52 -0.01 10.73
C TRP A 61 9.73 -0.59 11.46
N GLN A 62 9.62 -0.85 12.76
CA GLN A 62 10.63 -1.61 13.50
C GLN A 62 10.79 -3.00 12.90
N LEU A 63 9.69 -3.75 12.72
CA LEU A 63 9.71 -5.08 12.12
C LEU A 63 10.36 -5.05 10.72
N PHE A 64 9.95 -4.10 9.87
CA PHE A 64 10.50 -3.96 8.52
C PHE A 64 12.00 -3.68 8.54
N ARG A 65 12.48 -2.73 9.36
CA ARG A 65 13.92 -2.42 9.44
C ARG A 65 14.74 -3.59 9.99
N GLU A 66 14.24 -4.30 11.00
CA GLU A 66 14.91 -5.48 11.55
C GLU A 66 15.12 -6.56 10.47
N ALA A 67 14.11 -6.81 9.64
CA ALA A 67 14.22 -7.75 8.52
C ALA A 67 15.28 -7.31 7.50
N ASN A 68 15.24 -6.06 7.04
CA ASN A 68 16.20 -5.54 6.05
C ASN A 68 17.63 -5.44 6.61
N ASN A 69 17.80 -5.26 7.92
CA ASN A 69 19.10 -5.26 8.57
C ASN A 69 19.65 -6.69 8.78
N ALA A 70 18.77 -7.68 8.97
CA ALA A 70 19.17 -9.09 9.10
C ALA A 70 19.59 -9.72 7.76
N GLU A 71 19.17 -9.12 6.64
CA GLU A 71 19.55 -9.54 5.28
C GLU A 71 20.86 -8.91 4.78
N ASN A 72 21.52 -8.06 5.57
CA ASN A 72 22.81 -7.42 5.26
C ASN A 72 23.99 -8.07 5.99
#